data_AF-A0AA38UAJ7-F1
#
_entry.id   AF-A0AA38UAJ7-F1
#
_cell.length_a   1.000
_cell.length_b   1.000
_cell.length_c   1.000
_cell.angle_alpha   90.00
_cell.angle_beta   90.00
_cell.angle_gamma   90.00
#
_symmetry.space_group_name_H-M   'P 1'
#
loop_
_entity.id
_entity.type
_entity.pdbx_description
1 polymer ?
#
loop_
_entity_poly.entity_id
_entity_poly.type
_entity_poly.pdbx_seq_one_letter_code
_entity_poly.pdbx_strand_id
1 'polypeptide(L)'
;MLTHRGFSAWIEVDGKALPEYLTAVNDKSNQVSCWIPSEESKAFSVHWSDAGGKVDMCSFITLDGVVVPGRFLLGSGTTSRSGVRTSKN
;
A
#
# COMPACT_ATOMS: atom_id res chain seq x y z
N MET A 1 3.26 -6.73 -7.99
CA MET A 1 2.98 -5.28 -8.02
C MET A 1 1.61 -5.06 -8.65
N LEU A 2 0.65 -4.71 -7.81
CA LEU A 2 -0.73 -4.53 -8.20
C LEU A 2 -0.97 -3.12 -8.73
N THR A 3 -1.56 -3.00 -9.92
CA THR A 3 -1.86 -1.69 -10.54
C THR A 3 -3.35 -1.58 -10.88
N HIS A 4 -3.97 -0.47 -10.48
CA HIS A 4 -5.37 -0.16 -10.79
C HIS A 4 -5.52 1.34 -11.07
N ARG A 5 -6.06 1.68 -12.24
CA ARG A 5 -6.35 3.07 -12.68
C ARG A 5 -5.14 4.02 -12.59
N GLY A 6 -3.93 3.51 -12.84
CA GLY A 6 -2.70 4.30 -12.77
C GLY A 6 -2.07 4.40 -11.38
N PHE A 7 -2.68 3.78 -10.36
CA PHE A 7 -2.07 3.65 -9.04
C PHE A 7 -1.51 2.26 -8.85
N SER A 8 -0.34 2.15 -8.23
CA SER A 8 0.22 0.86 -7.82
C SER A 8 0.48 0.84 -6.33
N ALA A 9 0.31 -0.33 -5.70
CA ALA A 9 0.62 -0.54 -4.29
C ALA A 9 1.25 -1.92 -4.08
N TRP A 10 2.21 -1.99 -3.17
CA TRP A 10 2.89 -3.23 -2.81
C TRP A 10 3.45 -3.16 -1.39
N ILE A 11 3.81 -4.32 -0.84
CA ILE A 11 4.44 -4.45 0.46
C ILE A 11 5.88 -4.91 0.27
N GLU A 12 6.80 -4.29 1.00
CA GLU A 12 8.20 -4.70 1.05
C GLU A 12 8.59 -5.20 2.44
N VAL A 13 9.38 -6.28 2.49
CA VAL A 13 10.06 -6.79 3.69
C VAL A 13 11.52 -6.98 3.33
N ASP A 14 12.43 -6.49 4.19
CA ASP A 14 13.88 -6.54 3.96
C ASP A 14 14.32 -6.00 2.58
N GLY A 15 13.63 -4.96 2.09
CA GLY A 15 13.89 -4.32 0.78
C GLY A 15 13.43 -5.16 -0.43
N LYS A 16 12.63 -6.20 -0.22
CA LYS A 16 12.09 -7.04 -1.29
C LYS A 16 10.56 -6.95 -1.32
N ALA A 17 10.02 -6.69 -2.50
CA ALA A 17 8.58 -6.73 -2.73
C ALA A 17 8.06 -8.17 -2.57
N LEU A 18 7.01 -8.32 -1.77
CA LEU A 18 6.36 -9.60 -1.55
C LEU A 18 5.33 -9.89 -2.66
N PRO A 19 5.13 -11.17 -3.02
CA PRO A 19 4.13 -11.56 -4.02
C PRO A 19 2.71 -11.37 -3.49
N GLU A 20 1.82 -10.90 -4.36
CA GLU A 20 0.39 -10.79 -4.09
C GLU A 20 -0.37 -12.03 -4.62
N TYR A 21 -1.27 -12.57 -3.80
CA TYR A 21 -2.06 -13.76 -4.10
C TYR A 21 -3.56 -13.46 -4.09
N LEU A 22 -4.34 -14.26 -4.84
CA LEU A 22 -5.81 -14.19 -4.88
C LEU A 22 -6.32 -12.76 -5.09
N THR A 23 -5.69 -12.06 -6.03
CA THR A 23 -6.07 -10.69 -6.38
C THR A 23 -7.50 -10.63 -6.90
N ALA A 24 -8.32 -9.79 -6.28
CA ALA A 24 -9.69 -9.50 -6.70
C ALA A 24 -9.90 -8.00 -6.89
N VAL A 25 -10.40 -7.63 -8.07
CA VAL A 25 -10.71 -6.25 -8.45
C VAL A 25 -12.22 -6.06 -8.42
N ASN A 26 -12.67 -5.03 -7.72
CA ASN A 26 -14.07 -4.59 -7.71
C ASN A 26 -14.16 -3.23 -8.40
N ASP A 27 -14.52 -3.25 -9.69
CA ASP A 27 -14.63 -2.03 -10.51
C ASP A 27 -15.77 -1.10 -10.07
N LYS A 28 -16.80 -1.63 -9.38
CA LYS A 28 -17.91 -0.79 -8.87
C LYS A 28 -17.47 0.10 -7.72
N SER A 29 -16.57 -0.40 -6.87
CA SER A 29 -16.03 0.36 -5.73
C SER A 29 -14.62 0.91 -5.97
N ASN A 30 -14.01 0.68 -7.14
CA ASN A 30 -12.61 1.00 -7.45
C ASN A 30 -11.64 0.43 -6.41
N GLN A 31 -11.92 -0.77 -5.93
CA GLN A 31 -11.17 -1.43 -4.88
C GLN A 31 -10.41 -2.61 -5.43
N VAL A 32 -9.18 -2.79 -4.96
CA VAL A 32 -8.44 -4.03 -5.18
C VAL A 32 -8.07 -4.64 -3.84
N SER A 33 -8.23 -5.95 -3.75
CA SER A 33 -7.90 -6.76 -2.58
C SER A 33 -6.98 -7.90 -2.99
N CYS A 34 -6.05 -8.25 -2.12
CA CYS A 34 -5.13 -9.37 -2.33
C CYS A 34 -4.64 -9.88 -0.97
N TRP A 35 -4.02 -11.06 -1.00
CA TRP A 35 -3.34 -11.66 0.14
C TRP A 35 -1.84 -11.54 -0.04
N ILE A 36 -1.15 -11.17 1.04
CA ILE A 36 0.31 -11.01 1.06
C ILE A 36 0.83 -11.89 2.18
N PRO A 37 1.86 -12.74 1.93
CA PRO A 37 2.44 -13.56 2.97
C PRO A 37 3.10 -12.67 4.03
N SER A 38 2.97 -13.03 5.29
CA SER A 38 3.60 -12.31 6.40
C SER A 38 4.35 -13.31 7.27
N GLU A 39 5.49 -12.87 7.79
CA GLU A 39 6.31 -13.63 8.74
C GLU A 39 6.31 -12.89 10.08
N GLU A 40 6.12 -13.64 11.17
CA GLU A 40 6.16 -13.07 12.51
C GLU A 40 7.49 -12.37 12.79
N SER A 41 7.42 -11.28 13.55
CA SER A 41 8.58 -10.47 13.95
C SER A 41 9.33 -9.75 12.82
N LYS A 42 8.82 -9.78 11.57
CA LYS A 42 9.38 -8.98 10.48
C LYS A 42 8.63 -7.66 10.30
N ALA A 43 9.38 -6.58 10.20
CA ALA A 43 8.84 -5.29 9.83
C ALA A 43 8.56 -5.25 8.32
N PHE A 44 7.40 -4.70 7.95
CA PHE A 44 7.06 -4.44 6.56
C PHE A 44 6.89 -2.95 6.30
N SER A 45 7.02 -2.57 5.04
CA SER A 45 6.79 -1.22 4.55
C SER A 45 5.69 -1.25 3.51
N VAL A 46 4.78 -0.29 3.59
CA VAL A 46 3.72 -0.09 2.58
C VAL A 46 4.26 0.89 1.54
N HIS A 47 4.27 0.49 0.28
CA HIS A 47 4.72 1.30 -0.85
C HIS A 47 3.56 1.53 -1.79
N TRP A 48 3.50 2.73 -2.36
CA TRP A 48 2.53 3.06 -3.39
C TRP A 48 3.08 4.10 -4.36
N SER A 49 2.56 4.07 -5.57
CA SER A 49 2.93 4.99 -6.64
C SER A 49 1.73 5.48 -7.42
N ASP A 50 1.86 6.71 -7.89
CA ASP A 50 1.00 7.31 -8.91
C ASP A 50 1.78 7.34 -10.23
N ALA A 51 1.28 6.62 -11.23
CA ALA A 51 1.87 6.48 -12.56
C ALA A 51 1.51 7.63 -13.52
N GLY A 52 1.07 8.79 -13.01
CA GLY A 52 0.83 9.97 -13.84
C GLY A 52 -0.64 10.35 -13.93
N GLY A 53 -1.41 10.16 -12.85
CA GLY A 53 -2.83 10.51 -12.77
C GLY A 53 -3.13 12.00 -12.96
N LYS A 54 -2.10 12.87 -12.95
CA LYS A 54 -2.18 14.35 -13.09
C LYS A 54 -3.09 15.02 -12.05
N VAL A 55 -3.49 14.29 -11.02
CA VAL A 55 -4.33 14.76 -9.93
C VAL A 55 -3.55 14.58 -8.64
N ASP A 56 -3.64 15.57 -7.76
CA ASP A 56 -3.01 15.49 -6.45
C ASP A 56 -3.68 14.38 -5.62
N MET A 57 -2.87 13.46 -5.13
CA MET A 57 -3.30 12.30 -4.35
C MET A 57 -2.93 12.50 -2.88
N CYS A 58 -3.89 12.27 -1.99
CA CYS A 58 -3.64 12.04 -0.57
C CYS A 58 -3.87 10.57 -0.25
N SER A 59 -2.93 9.94 0.45
CA SER A 59 -3.02 8.53 0.85
C SER A 59 -3.19 8.40 2.35
N PHE A 60 -3.96 7.39 2.76
CA PHE A 60 -4.14 6.99 4.15
C PHE A 60 -3.95 5.48 4.23
N ILE A 61 -3.33 5.03 5.32
CA ILE A 61 -3.11 3.60 5.57
C ILE A 61 -3.95 3.25 6.79
N THR A 62 -4.76 2.21 6.70
CA THR A 62 -5.44 1.64 7.86
C THR A 62 -4.80 0.29 8.15
N LEU A 63 -4.26 0.14 9.35
CA LEU A 63 -3.60 -1.08 9.79
C LEU A 63 -4.16 -1.50 11.15
N ASP A 64 -4.71 -2.71 11.23
CA ASP A 64 -5.36 -3.26 12.45
C ASP A 64 -6.41 -2.31 13.07
N GLY A 65 -7.14 -1.58 12.22
CA GLY A 65 -8.13 -0.59 12.66
C GLY A 65 -7.56 0.77 13.06
N VAL A 66 -6.23 0.95 13.03
CA VAL A 66 -5.56 2.23 13.30
C VAL A 66 -5.28 2.95 11.99
N VAL A 67 -5.73 4.20 11.88
CA VAL A 67 -5.44 5.05 10.73
C VAL A 67 -4.09 5.73 10.93
N VAL A 68 -3.20 5.55 9.96
CA VAL A 68 -1.87 6.13 9.90
C VAL A 68 -1.83 7.14 8.75
N PRO A 69 -1.24 8.32 8.95
CA PRO A 69 -1.06 9.27 7.86
C PRO A 69 -0.17 8.66 6.77
N GLY A 70 -0.65 8.69 5.53
CA GLY A 70 0.16 8.38 4.36
C GLY A 70 0.98 9.60 3.94
N ARG A 71 1.00 9.88 2.64
CA ARG A 71 1.70 11.01 2.03
C ARG A 71 0.92 11.61 0.86
N PHE A 72 1.29 12.84 0.51
CA PHE A 72 0.82 13.49 -0.71
C PHE A 72 1.72 13.14 -1.89
N LEU A 73 1.11 12.83 -3.03
CA LEU A 73 1.79 12.72 -4.33
C LEU A 73 1.14 13.72 -5.29
N LEU A 74 1.95 14.55 -5.95
CA LEU A 74 1.47 15.65 -6.81
C LEU A 74 1.46 15.19 -8.28
N GLY A 75 0.52 14.31 -8.61
CA GLY A 75 0.26 13.84 -9.97
C GLY A 75 1.27 12.86 -10.56
N SER A 76 2.37 12.54 -9.86
CA SER A 76 3.24 11.39 -10.11
C SER A 76 4.17 11.13 -8.94
N GLY A 77 4.71 9.91 -8.84
CA GLY A 77 5.80 9.57 -7.94
C GLY A 77 5.57 8.28 -7.19
N THR A 78 6.60 7.87 -6.44
CA THR A 78 6.59 6.67 -5.61
C THR A 78 6.94 7.06 -4.18
N THR A 79 6.22 6.50 -3.22
CA THR A 79 6.53 6.72 -1.81
C THR A 79 6.20 5.52 -0.95
N SER A 80 6.61 5.58 0.30
CA SER A 80 6.40 4.51 1.27
C SER A 80 6.22 5.01 2.69
N ARG A 81 5.69 4.11 3.53
CA ARG A 81 5.57 4.25 4.96
C ARG A 81 6.02 2.96 5.65
N SER A 82 6.83 3.12 6.69
CA SER A 82 7.30 2.05 7.56
C SER A 82 7.22 2.50 9.03
N GLY A 83 7.45 1.57 9.96
CA GLY A 83 7.60 1.88 11.38
C GLY A 83 6.29 2.16 12.14
N VAL A 84 5.16 1.64 11.66
CA VAL A 84 3.88 1.70 12.39
C VAL A 84 3.85 0.56 13.40
N ARG A 85 3.75 0.88 14.70
CA ARG A 85 3.50 -0.12 15.75
C ARG A 85 1.99 -0.26 15.95
N THR A 86 1.45 -1.46 15.81
CA THR A 86 0.01 -1.71 15.96
C THR A 86 -0.38 -2.51 17.21
N SER A 87 0.58 -3.14 17.90
CA SER A 87 0.31 -3.81 19.17
C SER A 87 0.24 -2.82 20.34
N LYS A 88 -0.71 -3.04 21.27
CA LYS A 88 -0.61 -2.50 22.62
C LYS A 88 0.54 -3.22 23.34
N ASN A 89 1.41 -2.45 23.98
CA ASN A 89 2.54 -2.95 24.75
C ASN A 89 2.09 -3.84 25.92
#